data_AF-A0A1R4HEB5-F1
#
_entry.id   AF-A0A1R4HEB5-F1
#
_cell.length_a   1.000
_cell.length_b   1.000
_cell.length_c   1.000
_cell.angle_alpha   90.00
_cell.angle_beta   90.00
_cell.angle_gamma   90.00
#
_symmetry.space_group_name_H-M   'P 1'
#
loop_
_entity.id
_entity.type
_entity.pdbx_description
1 polymer ?
#
loop_
_entity_poly.entity_id
_entity_poly.type
_entity_poly.pdbx_seq_one_letter_code
_entity_poly.pdbx_strand_id
1 'polypeptide(L)'
;MKKLLIALAMSSFALTAFAAGSPMNEDFTELLSISDKVLEAAKAGDGTTVSSLAEQGVLVAKDQGMKGQSPGLQRVAERMKAAKKAGKKGDFAKATTVMNEAIAEMKKEKPKPNFGGGSEQTSYKFGSE
;
A
#
# COMPACT_ATOMS: atom_id res chain seq x y z
N MET A 1 -1.61 49.58 25.34
CA MET A 1 -2.01 49.00 24.03
C MET A 1 -0.83 48.91 23.07
N LYS A 2 0.25 48.17 23.40
CA LYS A 2 1.45 48.03 22.55
C LYS A 2 1.98 46.58 22.45
N LYS A 3 1.30 45.60 23.05
CA LYS A 3 1.72 44.19 23.06
C LYS A 3 0.92 43.30 22.10
N LEU A 4 0.02 43.89 21.31
CA LEU A 4 -0.88 43.16 20.39
C LEU A 4 -0.35 43.07 18.95
N LEU A 5 0.76 43.73 18.62
CA LEU A 5 1.29 43.76 17.24
C LEU A 5 2.45 42.80 16.97
N ILE A 6 3.02 42.15 17.99
CA ILE A 6 4.18 41.26 17.81
C ILE A 6 3.78 39.80 17.55
N ALA A 7 2.59 39.38 17.99
CA ALA A 7 2.12 38.00 17.78
C ALA A 7 1.72 37.69 16.33
N LEU A 8 1.51 38.72 15.49
CA LEU A 8 1.05 38.54 14.10
C LEU A 8 2.19 38.21 13.12
N ALA A 9 3.45 38.46 13.49
CA ALA A 9 4.61 38.30 12.59
C ALA A 9 5.17 36.86 12.52
N MET A 10 4.65 35.93 13.32
CA MET A 10 5.16 34.55 13.45
C MET A 10 4.26 33.49 12.78
N SER A 11 3.45 33.86 11.79
CA SER A 11 2.48 32.93 11.16
C SER A 11 2.78 32.57 9.69
N SER A 12 3.82 33.13 9.06
CA SER A 12 3.95 33.10 7.60
C SER A 12 4.86 32.02 7.01
N PHE A 13 5.29 31.02 7.79
CA PHE A 13 6.17 29.94 7.29
C PHE A 13 5.62 28.54 7.59
N ALA A 14 4.33 28.35 7.35
CA ALA A 14 3.76 27.01 7.21
C ALA A 14 3.07 26.96 5.86
N LEU A 15 3.76 26.47 4.82
CA LEU A 15 3.20 25.85 3.62
C LEU A 15 4.30 25.65 2.56
N THR A 16 5.23 24.73 2.83
CA THR A 16 5.73 23.87 1.76
C THR A 16 4.99 22.55 1.89
N ALA A 17 3.69 22.59 1.58
CA ALA A 17 2.96 21.38 1.27
C ALA A 17 3.65 20.76 0.05
N PHE A 18 4.46 19.74 0.28
CA PHE A 18 4.97 18.83 -0.74
C PHE A 18 3.79 17.98 -1.25
N ALA A 19 2.84 18.64 -1.90
CA ALA A 19 1.70 18.05 -2.58
C ALA A 19 1.93 18.12 -4.08
N ALA A 20 2.97 17.42 -4.54
CA ALA A 20 3.18 17.13 -5.95
C ALA A 20 3.94 15.80 -6.10
N GLY A 21 3.53 14.79 -5.34
CA GLY A 21 3.73 13.42 -5.81
C GLY A 21 2.66 13.18 -6.86
N SER A 22 3.02 13.20 -8.15
CA SER A 22 2.17 12.77 -9.24
C SER A 22 1.42 11.50 -8.82
N PRO A 23 0.14 11.30 -9.21
CA PRO A 23 -0.56 10.05 -8.93
C PRO A 23 0.30 8.93 -9.51
N MET A 24 1.05 8.27 -8.62
CA MET A 24 1.94 7.20 -8.98
C MET A 24 1.01 6.06 -9.36
N ASN A 25 0.75 5.92 -10.66
CA ASN A 25 -0.06 4.85 -11.20
C ASN A 25 0.82 3.60 -11.12
N GLU A 26 0.77 2.94 -9.96
CA GLU A 26 1.51 1.71 -9.71
C GLU A 26 0.88 0.61 -10.56
N ASP A 27 1.63 0.11 -11.54
CA ASP A 27 1.16 -0.99 -12.36
C ASP A 27 1.41 -2.32 -11.64
N PHE A 28 0.36 -2.81 -11.00
CA PHE A 28 0.36 -4.10 -10.32
C PHE A 28 -0.01 -5.28 -11.23
N THR A 29 -0.23 -5.07 -12.53
CA THR A 29 -0.74 -6.11 -13.45
C THR A 29 0.15 -7.35 -13.46
N GLU A 30 1.47 -7.15 -13.56
CA GLU A 30 2.44 -8.25 -13.53
C GLU A 30 2.47 -8.96 -12.17
N LEU A 31 2.42 -8.19 -11.08
CA LEU A 31 2.44 -8.72 -9.72
C LEU A 31 1.18 -9.50 -9.37
N LEU A 32 0.02 -9.09 -9.89
CA LEU A 32 -1.23 -9.83 -9.79
C LEU A 32 -1.15 -11.17 -10.55
N SER A 33 -0.64 -11.16 -11.78
CA SER A 33 -0.44 -12.39 -12.57
C SER A 33 0.50 -13.38 -11.86
N ILE A 34 1.61 -12.88 -11.30
CA ILE A 34 2.52 -13.70 -10.49
C ILE A 34 1.80 -14.24 -9.25
N SER A 35 0.99 -13.41 -8.59
CA SER A 35 0.26 -13.81 -7.38
C SER A 35 -0.72 -14.95 -7.64
N ASP A 36 -1.45 -14.90 -8.75
CA ASP A 36 -2.36 -15.96 -9.15
C ASP A 36 -1.62 -17.28 -9.39
N LYS A 37 -0.47 -17.24 -10.09
CA LYS A 37 0.37 -18.43 -10.32
C LYS A 37 0.94 -19.00 -9.01
N VAL A 38 1.30 -18.14 -8.04
CA VAL A 38 1.74 -18.59 -6.71
C VAL A 38 0.59 -19.31 -5.99
N LEU A 39 -0.64 -18.79 -6.09
CA LEU A 39 -1.81 -19.42 -5.49
C LEU A 39 -2.13 -20.77 -6.16
N GLU A 40 -2.01 -20.89 -7.47
CA GLU A 40 -2.17 -22.16 -8.19
C GLU A 40 -1.11 -23.18 -7.76
N ALA A 41 0.15 -22.78 -7.69
CA ALA A 41 1.24 -23.64 -7.23
C ALA A 41 1.05 -24.07 -5.76
N ALA A 42 0.55 -23.17 -4.90
CA ALA A 42 0.25 -23.50 -3.51
C ALA A 42 -0.90 -24.50 -3.39
N LYS A 43 -1.94 -24.40 -4.22
CA LYS A 43 -3.03 -25.39 -4.30
C LYS A 43 -2.54 -26.74 -4.79
N ALA A 44 -1.57 -26.75 -5.71
CA ALA A 44 -0.93 -27.96 -6.21
C ALA A 44 0.10 -28.58 -5.23
N GLY A 45 0.41 -27.90 -4.12
CA GLY A 45 1.43 -28.35 -3.17
C GLY A 45 2.86 -28.26 -3.69
N ASP A 46 3.12 -27.42 -4.70
CA ASP A 46 4.44 -27.26 -5.30
C ASP A 46 5.22 -26.12 -4.63
N GLY A 47 5.93 -26.45 -3.55
CA GLY A 47 6.75 -25.50 -2.79
C GLY A 47 7.89 -24.87 -3.59
N THR A 48 8.43 -25.59 -4.58
CA THR A 48 9.51 -25.11 -5.44
C THR A 48 9.00 -23.99 -6.33
N THR A 49 7.88 -24.23 -7.01
CA THR A 49 7.23 -23.25 -7.89
C THR A 49 6.69 -22.06 -7.10
N VAL A 50 6.08 -22.28 -5.93
CA VAL A 50 5.69 -21.19 -5.01
C VAL A 50 6.90 -20.31 -4.66
N SER A 51 8.03 -20.92 -4.28
CA SER A 51 9.20 -20.15 -3.85
C SER A 51 9.87 -19.38 -4.99
N SER A 52 9.90 -19.96 -6.20
CA SER A 52 10.47 -19.35 -7.40
C SER A 52 9.62 -18.18 -7.90
N LEU A 53 8.31 -18.38 -8.06
CA LEU A 53 7.39 -17.34 -8.49
C LEU A 53 7.31 -16.19 -7.48
N ALA A 54 7.27 -16.51 -6.18
CA ALA A 54 7.29 -15.49 -5.14
C ALA A 54 8.61 -14.68 -5.14
N GLU A 55 9.75 -15.31 -5.47
CA GLU A 55 11.02 -14.60 -5.66
C GLU A 55 11.01 -13.67 -6.87
N GLN A 56 10.47 -14.14 -8.01
CA GLN A 56 10.28 -13.28 -9.18
C GLN A 56 9.40 -12.06 -8.86
N GLY A 57 8.29 -12.28 -8.14
CA GLY A 57 7.43 -11.19 -7.69
C GLY A 57 8.15 -10.18 -6.79
N VAL A 58 9.03 -10.64 -5.88
CA VAL A 58 9.86 -9.74 -5.06
C VAL A 58 10.79 -8.88 -5.93
N LEU A 59 11.37 -9.45 -6.99
CA LEU A 59 12.26 -8.72 -7.88
C LEU A 59 11.49 -7.67 -8.68
N VAL A 60 10.33 -8.04 -9.26
CA VAL A 60 9.45 -7.11 -9.98
C VAL A 60 9.00 -5.98 -9.06
N ALA A 61 8.50 -6.30 -7.86
CA ALA A 61 8.03 -5.29 -6.91
C ALA A 61 9.15 -4.36 -6.44
N LYS A 62 10.38 -4.87 -6.29
CA LYS A 62 11.54 -4.03 -5.96
C LYS A 62 11.97 -3.15 -7.13
N ASP A 63 12.02 -3.67 -8.34
CA ASP A 63 12.40 -2.90 -9.53
C ASP A 63 11.41 -1.76 -9.77
N GLN A 64 10.11 -2.06 -9.71
CA GLN A 64 9.05 -1.05 -9.78
C GLN A 64 9.10 -0.09 -8.58
N GLY A 65 9.39 -0.60 -7.38
CA GLY A 65 9.46 0.19 -6.15
C GLY A 65 10.64 1.16 -6.11
N MET A 66 11.78 0.79 -6.72
CA MET A 66 12.95 1.66 -6.87
C MET A 66 12.71 2.79 -7.86
N LYS A 67 11.90 2.55 -8.89
CA LYS A 67 11.59 3.53 -9.96
C LYS A 67 10.67 4.67 -9.51
N GLY A 68 9.95 4.55 -8.39
CA GLY A 68 9.16 5.66 -7.86
C GLY A 68 8.86 5.65 -6.36
N GLN A 69 9.62 4.90 -5.56
CA GLN A 69 9.49 4.85 -4.09
C GLN A 69 8.05 4.59 -3.59
N SER A 70 7.34 3.64 -4.22
CA SER A 70 5.99 3.29 -3.78
C SER A 70 6.00 2.50 -2.47
N PRO A 71 5.29 2.98 -1.42
CA PRO A 71 5.06 2.19 -0.22
C PRO A 71 4.19 0.95 -0.46
N GLY A 72 3.29 1.00 -1.46
CA GLY A 72 2.45 -0.13 -1.85
C GLY A 72 3.30 -1.28 -2.39
N LEU A 73 4.20 -1.00 -3.33
CA LEU A 73 5.13 -2.00 -3.88
C LEU A 73 6.07 -2.59 -2.83
N GLN A 74 6.53 -1.79 -1.86
CA GLN A 74 7.32 -2.30 -0.73
C GLN A 74 6.51 -3.29 0.12
N ARG A 75 5.26 -2.95 0.45
CA ARG A 75 4.34 -3.81 1.22
C ARG A 75 4.00 -5.10 0.47
N VAL A 76 3.88 -5.06 -0.85
CA VAL A 76 3.69 -6.25 -1.70
C VAL A 76 4.95 -7.12 -1.70
N ALA A 77 6.13 -6.51 -1.87
CA ALA A 77 7.41 -7.23 -1.86
C ALA A 77 7.65 -7.97 -0.53
N GLU A 78 7.28 -7.39 0.61
CA GLU A 78 7.39 -8.06 1.91
C GLU A 78 6.49 -9.30 2.03
N ARG A 79 5.26 -9.20 1.53
CA ARG A 79 4.31 -10.33 1.50
C ARG A 79 4.77 -11.44 0.56
N MET A 80 5.32 -11.09 -0.60
CA MET A 80 5.91 -12.06 -1.52
C MET A 80 7.14 -12.75 -0.90
N LYS A 81 7.98 -12.05 -0.12
CA LYS A 81 9.04 -12.70 0.67
C LYS A 81 8.48 -13.67 1.72
N ALA A 82 7.38 -13.32 2.37
CA ALA A 82 6.72 -14.21 3.31
C ALA A 82 6.16 -15.46 2.61
N ALA A 83 5.55 -15.31 1.43
CA ALA A 83 5.07 -16.41 0.60
C ALA A 83 6.22 -17.34 0.18
N LYS A 84 7.34 -16.77 -0.27
CA LYS A 84 8.57 -17.54 -0.59
C LYS A 84 9.02 -18.40 0.59
N LYS A 85 9.09 -17.80 1.79
CA LYS A 85 9.50 -18.52 3.01
C LYS A 85 8.51 -19.62 3.40
N ALA A 86 7.21 -19.38 3.22
CA ALA A 86 6.17 -20.36 3.48
C ALA A 86 6.23 -21.53 2.49
N GLY A 87 6.36 -21.25 1.19
CA GLY A 87 6.53 -22.27 0.15
C GLY A 87 7.76 -23.16 0.36
N LYS A 88 8.91 -22.58 0.75
CA LYS A 88 10.10 -23.36 1.10
C LYS A 88 9.91 -24.30 2.30
N LYS A 89 8.95 -24.00 3.17
CA LYS A 89 8.62 -24.81 4.36
C LYS A 89 7.47 -25.79 4.10
N GLY A 90 6.89 -25.80 2.89
CA GLY A 90 5.67 -26.55 2.58
C GLY A 90 4.42 -26.02 3.30
N ASP A 91 4.47 -24.79 3.84
CA ASP A 91 3.34 -24.15 4.51
C ASP A 91 2.46 -23.42 3.48
N PHE A 92 1.70 -24.20 2.71
CA PHE A 92 0.87 -23.68 1.62
C PHE A 92 -0.29 -22.84 2.13
N ALA A 93 -0.85 -23.17 3.30
CA ALA A 93 -1.91 -22.38 3.93
C ALA A 93 -1.43 -20.95 4.21
N LYS A 94 -0.26 -20.81 4.84
CA LYS A 94 0.35 -19.50 5.07
C LYS A 94 0.72 -18.79 3.78
N ALA A 95 1.26 -19.51 2.78
CA ALA A 95 1.58 -18.94 1.47
C ALA A 95 0.33 -18.35 0.80
N THR A 96 -0.80 -19.05 0.83
CA THR A 96 -2.08 -18.57 0.31
C THR A 96 -2.58 -17.35 1.08
N THR A 97 -2.56 -17.36 2.41
CA THR A 97 -2.99 -16.22 3.22
C THR A 97 -2.21 -14.96 2.90
N VAL A 98 -0.88 -15.02 2.93
CA VAL A 98 -0.05 -13.82 2.68
C VAL A 98 -0.14 -13.34 1.23
N MET A 99 -0.39 -14.24 0.27
CA MET A 99 -0.62 -13.85 -1.11
C MET A 99 -1.97 -13.18 -1.33
N ASN A 100 -3.02 -13.65 -0.66
CA ASN A 100 -4.32 -12.96 -0.68
C ASN A 100 -4.23 -11.56 -0.08
N GLU A 101 -3.44 -11.38 0.99
CA GLU A 101 -3.16 -10.05 1.55
C GLU A 101 -2.38 -9.18 0.56
N ALA A 102 -1.45 -9.75 -0.21
CA ALA A 102 -0.71 -9.01 -1.24
C ALA A 102 -1.65 -8.55 -2.36
N ILE A 103 -2.55 -9.42 -2.82
CA ILE A 103 -3.60 -9.09 -3.80
C ILE A 103 -4.52 -8.00 -3.26
N ALA A 104 -4.93 -8.08 -2.00
CA ALA A 104 -5.74 -7.04 -1.37
C ALA A 104 -4.99 -5.70 -1.34
N GLU A 105 -3.69 -5.69 -1.04
CA GLU A 105 -2.87 -4.48 -1.07
C GLU A 105 -2.75 -3.89 -2.48
N MET A 106 -2.58 -4.72 -3.50
CA MET A 106 -2.53 -4.30 -4.92
C MET A 106 -3.87 -3.79 -5.44
N LYS A 107 -4.99 -4.29 -4.90
CA LYS A 107 -6.36 -3.90 -5.27
C LYS A 107 -6.92 -2.76 -4.42
N LYS A 108 -6.22 -2.31 -3.37
CA LYS A 108 -6.63 -1.13 -2.61
C LYS A 108 -6.64 0.06 -3.56
N GLU A 109 -7.83 0.55 -3.88
CA GLU A 109 -7.97 1.86 -4.50
C GLU A 109 -7.26 2.87 -3.60
N LYS A 110 -6.30 3.62 -4.16
CA LYS A 110 -5.77 4.79 -3.47
C LYS A 110 -6.98 5.68 -3.21
N PRO A 111 -7.28 6.06 -1.94
CA PRO A 111 -8.38 6.96 -1.68
C PRO A 111 -8.19 8.17 -2.60
N LYS A 112 -9.21 8.47 -3.42
CA LYS A 112 -9.23 9.75 -4.16
C LYS A 112 -8.82 10.82 -3.15
N PRO A 113 -7.83 11.68 -3.45
CA PRO A 113 -7.53 12.76 -2.55
C PRO A 113 -8.83 13.53 -2.36
N ASN A 114 -9.40 13.45 -1.16
CA ASN A 114 -10.52 14.29 -0.78
C ASN A 114 -9.92 15.69 -0.68
N PHE A 115 -9.86 16.41 -1.81
CA PHE A 115 -9.74 17.86 -1.85
C PHE A 115 -11.07 18.46 -1.36
N GLY A 116 -11.49 18.03 -0.16
CA GLY A 116 -12.68 18.47 0.51
C GLY A 116 -12.37 19.74 1.27
N GLY A 117 -12.40 20.86 0.56
CA GLY A 117 -12.89 22.12 1.13
C GLY A 117 -14.39 22.01 1.40
N GLY A 118 -14.79 21.04 2.23
CA GLY A 118 -16.16 20.74 2.58
C GLY A 118 -16.21 20.51 4.07
N SER A 119 -16.45 21.59 4.82
CA SER A 119 -16.67 21.57 6.25
C SER A 119 -17.77 20.56 6.60
N GLU A 120 -17.36 19.52 7.33
CA GLU A 120 -18.07 18.91 8.45
C GLU A 120 -19.60 19.02 8.42
N GLN A 121 -20.26 18.02 7.84
CA GLN A 121 -21.53 17.57 8.42
C GLN A 121 -21.18 16.69 9.62
N THR A 122 -20.84 17.35 10.73
CA THR A 122 -20.86 16.74 12.07
C THR A 122 -22.32 16.52 12.43
N SER A 123 -22.78 15.28 12.22
CA SER A 123 -24.04 14.77 12.75
C SER A 123 -23.96 14.66 14.28
N TYR A 124 -24.22 15.76 14.99
CA TYR A 124 -24.57 15.70 16.41
C TYR A 124 -26.09 15.68 16.57
N LYS A 125 -26.64 14.48 16.67
CA LYS A 125 -27.90 14.25 17.38
C LYS A 125 -27.63 14.37 18.87
N PHE A 126 -28.19 15.38 19.53
CA PHE A 126 -28.55 15.27 20.95
C PHE A 126 -29.76 16.15 21.25
N GLY A 127 -30.82 15.51 21.75
CA GLY A 127 -31.74 16.05 22.76
C GLY A 127 -32.68 17.17 22.34
N SER A 128 -33.92 16.80 22.03
CA SER A 128 -35.11 17.63 22.15
C SER A 128 -35.49 17.81 23.63
N GLU A 129 -35.65 19.05 24.09
CA GLU A 129 -36.66 19.49 25.07
C GLU A 129 -37.08 20.93 24.73
#